data_AF-A0A0A1T8X3-F1
#
_entry.id   AF-A0A0A1T8X3-F1
#
_cell.length_a   1.000
_cell.length_b   1.000
_cell.length_c   1.000
_cell.angle_alpha   90.00
_cell.angle_beta   90.00
_cell.angle_gamma   90.00
#
_symmetry.space_group_name_H-M   'P 1'
#
loop_
_entity.id
_entity.type
_entity.pdbx_description
1 polymer ?
#
loop_
_entity_poly.entity_id
_entity_poly.type
_entity_poly.pdbx_seq_one_letter_code
_entity_poly.pdbx_strand_id
1 'polypeptide(L)'
;MTDVSTIRLTHDGCPLNIATQVFEEVTRKSNYIQLIDDDLEIWEDFPHDNIIGVFRGIVLGDQTLPNSIIEFELSKGSDLSYSHSETIGKPGWVMFNRQNTHDTPLACGENKLSTAWNSDKSTLRKTGQTDWIWPFRQVLTYCVATNTRYGYILTTDELVVLRVYNNKDGHTGRPYTVQYKSVPIDSSGDSTLTSSLGLKALGMMALNGGQRHIASNSDTLPLNA
;
A
#
# COMPACT_ATOMS: atom_id res chain seq x y z
N MET A 1 17.96 -27.13 5.15
CA MET A 1 17.73 -25.80 4.54
C MET A 1 16.29 -25.48 4.83
N THR A 2 16.06 -24.73 5.90
CA THR A 2 14.77 -24.62 6.58
C THR A 2 13.83 -23.74 5.78
N ASP A 3 12.69 -24.31 5.39
CA ASP A 3 11.61 -23.69 4.64
C ASP A 3 11.07 -22.50 5.46
N VAL A 4 11.40 -21.29 5.01
CA VAL A 4 11.02 -20.05 5.67
C VAL A 4 9.52 -19.89 5.41
N SER A 5 8.69 -20.43 6.31
CA SER A 5 7.24 -20.23 6.43
C SER A 5 6.58 -19.84 5.11
N THR A 6 6.04 -20.79 4.35
CA THR A 6 5.50 -20.57 3.00
C THR A 6 4.41 -19.48 2.96
N ILE A 7 4.75 -18.18 2.89
CA ILE A 7 3.80 -17.08 2.79
C ILE A 7 3.26 -17.04 1.36
N ARG A 8 1.97 -17.35 1.18
CA ARG A 8 1.31 -17.39 -0.13
C ARG A 8 0.38 -16.19 -0.29
N LEU A 9 0.53 -15.48 -1.41
CA LEU A 9 -0.55 -14.65 -1.94
C LEU A 9 -1.48 -15.63 -2.66
N THR A 10 -2.75 -15.67 -2.29
CA THR A 10 -3.69 -16.68 -2.82
C THR A 10 -4.13 -16.40 -4.26
N HIS A 11 -3.70 -15.27 -4.83
CA HIS A 11 -3.77 -14.99 -6.26
C HIS A 11 -2.35 -14.99 -6.83
N ASP A 12 -1.99 -16.07 -7.55
CA ASP A 12 -0.86 -16.08 -8.47
C ASP A 12 -1.13 -15.04 -9.55
N GLY A 13 -0.51 -13.87 -9.41
CA GLY A 13 -0.64 -12.73 -10.33
C GLY A 13 -2.10 -12.39 -10.61
N CYS A 14 -2.71 -11.56 -9.75
CA CYS A 14 -4.02 -10.96 -10.04
C CYS A 14 -4.00 -10.48 -11.51
N PRO A 15 -4.66 -11.19 -12.44
CA PRO A 15 -4.64 -10.75 -13.82
C PRO A 15 -5.46 -9.47 -13.76
N LEU A 16 -4.77 -8.34 -13.91
CA LEU A 16 -5.40 -7.04 -14.15
C LEU A 16 -6.40 -7.27 -15.27
N ASN A 17 -7.67 -7.47 -14.91
CA ASN A 17 -8.71 -7.67 -15.89
C ASN A 17 -9.07 -6.29 -16.42
N ILE A 18 -8.26 -5.84 -17.38
CA ILE A 18 -8.36 -4.55 -18.07
C ILE A 18 -9.79 -4.34 -18.59
N ALA A 19 -10.50 -5.42 -18.97
CA ALA A 19 -11.87 -5.34 -19.47
C ALA A 19 -12.92 -4.97 -18.41
N THR A 20 -12.59 -5.06 -17.12
CA THR A 20 -13.48 -4.70 -16.00
C THR A 20 -13.09 -3.39 -15.32
N GLN A 21 -12.02 -2.71 -15.78
CA GLN A 21 -11.66 -1.39 -15.27
C GLN A 21 -12.60 -0.35 -15.86
N VAL A 22 -13.52 0.13 -15.04
CA VAL A 22 -14.35 1.29 -15.39
C VAL A 22 -13.48 2.53 -15.19
N PHE A 23 -13.33 3.34 -16.24
CA PHE A 23 -12.75 4.69 -16.16
C PHE A 23 -13.72 5.59 -15.39
N GLU A 24 -13.87 5.38 -14.09
CA GLU A 24 -14.67 6.29 -13.28
C GLU A 24 -13.87 7.55 -12.96
N GLU A 25 -14.54 8.70 -13.09
CA GLU A 25 -14.07 10.05 -12.72
C GLU A 25 -13.93 10.23 -11.19
N VAL A 26 -13.48 9.19 -10.46
CA VAL A 26 -13.36 9.18 -8.99
C VAL A 26 -12.42 10.29 -8.49
N THR A 27 -11.54 10.77 -9.37
CA THR A 27 -10.38 11.57 -9.03
C THR A 27 -10.63 13.07 -8.84
N ARG A 28 -11.89 13.56 -8.99
CA ARG A 28 -12.24 14.99 -8.82
C ARG A 28 -13.14 15.30 -7.63
N LYS A 29 -13.43 14.32 -6.77
CA LYS A 29 -14.40 14.52 -5.68
C LYS A 29 -13.79 15.33 -4.54
N SER A 30 -14.51 16.37 -4.09
CA SER A 30 -14.09 17.27 -3.01
C SER A 30 -13.96 16.60 -1.64
N ASN A 31 -14.56 15.42 -1.46
CA ASN A 31 -14.47 14.64 -0.23
C ASN A 31 -13.17 13.83 -0.09
N TYR A 32 -12.27 13.89 -1.09
CA TYR A 32 -10.96 13.24 -1.02
C TYR A 32 -9.97 14.10 -0.26
N ILE A 33 -9.08 13.44 0.48
CA ILE A 33 -8.03 14.12 1.22
C ILE A 33 -7.13 14.84 0.22
N GLN A 34 -6.89 16.13 0.49
CA GLN A 34 -5.98 16.92 -0.32
C GLN A 34 -4.54 16.52 -0.02
N LEU A 35 -3.81 16.19 -1.08
CA LEU A 35 -2.38 15.89 -1.07
C LEU A 35 -1.74 16.65 -2.22
N ILE A 36 -0.60 17.29 -1.99
CA ILE A 36 0.21 17.90 -3.05
C ILE A 36 1.53 17.17 -3.20
N ASP A 37 2.27 17.50 -4.26
CA ASP A 37 3.55 16.83 -4.57
C ASP A 37 4.56 16.91 -3.41
N ASP A 38 4.61 18.04 -2.67
CA ASP A 38 5.51 18.21 -1.52
C ASP A 38 5.14 17.33 -0.31
N ASP A 39 3.95 16.74 -0.30
CA ASP A 39 3.51 15.81 0.75
C ASP A 39 3.89 14.35 0.43
N LEU A 40 4.54 14.11 -0.72
CA LEU A 40 5.06 12.81 -1.14
C LEU A 40 6.56 12.70 -0.95
N GLU A 41 6.99 11.58 -0.40
CA GLU A 41 8.40 11.27 -0.17
C GLU A 41 8.76 9.87 -0.69
N ILE A 42 10.03 9.66 -1.04
CA ILE A 42 10.51 8.31 -1.37
C ILE A 42 10.66 7.50 -0.08
N TRP A 43 10.14 6.28 -0.11
CA TRP A 43 10.29 5.33 0.97
C TRP A 43 11.67 4.65 0.93
N GLU A 44 12.69 5.35 1.46
CA GLU A 44 14.10 4.96 1.34
C GLU A 44 14.47 3.69 2.13
N ASP A 45 13.77 3.38 3.23
CA ASP A 45 14.02 2.17 4.03
C ASP A 45 13.23 0.94 3.55
N PHE A 46 12.58 1.01 2.38
CA PHE A 46 11.92 -0.12 1.71
C PHE A 46 12.72 -0.81 0.56
N PRO A 47 14.06 -0.99 0.60
CA PRO A 47 14.76 -1.83 -0.36
C PRO A 47 14.72 -3.31 0.06
N HIS A 48 15.08 -4.19 -0.88
CA HIS A 48 15.16 -5.64 -0.69
C HIS A 48 15.88 -6.03 0.60
N ASP A 49 17.09 -5.49 0.82
CA ASP A 49 17.96 -5.92 1.91
C ASP A 49 17.36 -5.61 3.29
N ASN A 50 16.68 -4.47 3.43
CA ASN A 50 15.98 -4.13 4.68
C ASN A 50 14.81 -5.07 4.92
N ILE A 51 14.00 -5.36 3.90
CA ILE A 51 12.85 -6.27 4.01
C ILE A 51 13.31 -7.67 4.42
N ILE A 52 14.36 -8.18 3.76
CA ILE A 52 14.93 -9.49 4.10
C ILE A 52 15.56 -9.47 5.48
N GLY A 53 16.22 -8.38 5.89
CA GLY A 53 16.76 -8.20 7.23
C GLY A 53 15.69 -8.34 8.30
N VAL A 54 14.57 -7.61 8.15
CA VAL A 54 13.41 -7.68 9.05
C VAL A 54 12.84 -9.10 9.10
N PHE A 55 12.61 -9.71 7.93
CA PHE A 55 12.02 -11.06 7.88
C PHE A 55 12.93 -12.12 8.49
N ARG A 56 14.24 -12.03 8.29
CA ARG A 56 15.22 -12.92 8.93
C ARG A 56 15.21 -12.74 10.44
N GLY A 57 15.17 -11.50 10.94
CA GLY A 57 15.05 -11.23 12.38
C GLY A 57 13.79 -11.84 12.99
N ILE A 58 12.67 -11.76 12.28
CA ILE A 58 11.41 -12.39 12.70
C ILE A 58 11.52 -13.92 12.73
N VAL A 59 12.14 -14.54 11.72
CA VAL A 59 12.28 -16.00 11.60
C VAL A 59 13.31 -16.58 12.58
N LEU A 60 14.35 -15.81 12.93
CA LEU A 60 15.47 -16.27 13.76
C LEU A 60 15.26 -16.10 15.28
N GLY A 61 14.16 -15.47 15.73
CA GLY A 61 13.67 -15.68 17.10
C GLY A 61 13.50 -14.47 18.01
N ASP A 62 12.81 -13.40 17.59
CA ASP A 62 12.45 -12.29 18.49
C ASP A 62 10.96 -11.88 18.46
N GLN A 63 10.18 -12.37 17.51
CA GLN A 63 8.72 -12.26 17.47
C GLN A 63 8.19 -13.62 17.07
N THR A 64 7.48 -14.32 17.94
CA THR A 64 6.84 -15.60 17.60
C THR A 64 5.77 -15.35 16.53
N LEU A 65 6.16 -15.31 15.26
CA LEU A 65 5.21 -15.63 14.21
C LEU A 65 4.88 -17.11 14.39
N PRO A 66 3.59 -17.47 14.46
CA PRO A 66 3.22 -18.87 14.52
C PRO A 66 3.85 -19.59 13.33
N ASN A 67 4.33 -20.82 13.52
CA ASN A 67 4.82 -21.73 12.47
C ASN A 67 3.79 -22.00 11.34
N SER A 68 2.65 -21.30 11.34
CA SER A 68 1.64 -21.29 10.30
C SER A 68 2.03 -20.35 9.17
N ILE A 69 1.89 -20.87 7.95
CA ILE A 69 1.84 -20.12 6.70
C ILE A 69 0.93 -18.91 6.84
N ILE A 70 1.43 -17.68 6.81
CA ILE A 70 0.59 -16.48 6.77
C ILE A 70 0.12 -16.29 5.32
N GLU A 71 -1.20 -16.22 5.13
CA GLU A 71 -1.79 -16.01 3.81
C GLU A 71 -2.52 -14.68 3.77
N PHE A 72 -2.23 -13.91 2.73
CA PHE A 72 -2.95 -12.67 2.44
C PHE A 72 -3.90 -12.90 1.28
N GLU A 73 -5.11 -12.37 1.43
CA GLU A 73 -6.11 -12.35 0.37
C GLU A 73 -6.29 -10.91 -0.13
N LEU A 74 -6.33 -10.75 -1.45
CA LEU A 74 -6.75 -9.51 -2.10
C LEU A 74 -8.19 -9.67 -2.56
N SER A 75 -9.08 -8.86 -2.02
CA SER A 75 -10.52 -8.89 -2.36
C SER A 75 -10.93 -7.52 -2.92
N LYS A 76 -11.93 -7.49 -3.81
CA LYS A 76 -12.49 -6.21 -4.29
C LYS A 76 -13.08 -5.44 -3.10
N GLY A 77 -12.82 -4.14 -3.02
CA GLY A 77 -13.34 -3.32 -1.93
C GLY A 77 -14.86 -3.21 -1.95
N SER A 78 -15.46 -3.20 -0.76
CA SER A 78 -16.86 -2.87 -0.51
C SER A 78 -17.01 -1.36 -0.24
N ASP A 79 -18.25 -0.87 -0.13
CA ASP A 79 -18.51 0.52 0.27
C ASP A 79 -17.94 0.75 1.67
N LEU A 80 -16.96 1.65 1.78
CA LEU A 80 -16.49 2.13 3.08
C LEU A 80 -17.56 3.10 3.62
N SER A 81 -18.23 2.72 4.71
CA SER A 81 -19.15 3.61 5.41
C SER A 81 -18.39 4.45 6.43
N TYR A 82 -18.55 5.77 6.34
CA TYR A 82 -18.09 6.71 7.36
C TYR A 82 -19.28 7.17 8.20
N SER A 83 -19.06 7.48 9.48
CA SER A 83 -20.10 8.00 10.39
C SER A 83 -20.50 9.46 10.10
N HIS A 84 -19.95 10.09 9.07
CA HIS A 84 -20.43 11.36 8.53
C HIS A 84 -20.66 11.20 7.02
N SER A 85 -21.86 11.58 6.61
CA SER A 85 -22.43 11.49 5.26
C SER A 85 -21.46 11.84 4.13
N GLU A 86 -21.00 10.82 3.39
CA GLU A 86 -20.76 10.76 1.93
C GLU A 86 -19.95 9.48 1.65
N THR A 87 -20.39 8.66 0.69
CA THR A 87 -19.65 7.44 0.31
C THR A 87 -18.32 7.85 -0.34
N ILE A 88 -17.21 7.51 0.33
CA ILE A 88 -15.84 7.81 -0.12
C ILE A 88 -15.47 7.06 -1.43
N GLY A 89 -16.34 6.18 -1.91
CA GLY A 89 -16.06 5.27 -3.02
C GLY A 89 -15.33 4.03 -2.52
N LYS A 90 -15.44 2.94 -3.28
CA LYS A 90 -14.87 1.63 -2.91
C LYS A 90 -13.39 1.59 -3.28
N PRO A 91 -12.49 1.11 -2.40
CA PRO A 91 -11.16 0.71 -2.83
C PRO A 91 -11.26 -0.30 -3.98
N GLY A 92 -10.37 -0.20 -4.97
CA GLY A 92 -10.31 -1.21 -6.02
C GLY A 92 -10.01 -2.59 -5.43
N TRP A 93 -9.08 -2.62 -4.48
CA TRP A 93 -8.64 -3.83 -3.77
C TRP A 93 -8.40 -3.56 -2.29
N VAL A 94 -8.57 -4.59 -1.48
CA VAL A 94 -8.25 -4.57 -0.05
C VAL A 94 -7.51 -5.86 0.30
N MET A 95 -6.44 -5.72 1.07
CA MET A 95 -5.67 -6.83 1.60
C MET A 95 -6.19 -7.23 2.98
N PHE A 96 -6.45 -8.52 3.18
CA PHE A 96 -6.86 -9.09 4.46
C PHE A 96 -5.91 -10.21 4.90
N ASN A 97 -5.87 -10.48 6.21
CA ASN A 97 -5.30 -11.71 6.74
C ASN A 97 -6.33 -12.83 6.58
N ARG A 98 -6.04 -13.86 5.79
CA ARG A 98 -6.97 -14.97 5.56
C ARG A 98 -7.31 -15.76 6.82
N GLN A 99 -6.40 -15.80 7.79
CA GLN A 99 -6.53 -16.59 9.01
C GLN A 99 -7.31 -15.86 10.11
N ASN A 100 -7.43 -14.54 10.00
CA ASN A 100 -8.15 -13.73 10.96
C ASN A 100 -9.33 -13.09 10.23
N THR A 101 -10.48 -13.74 10.31
CA THR A 101 -11.75 -13.32 9.67
C THR A 101 -12.37 -12.09 10.30
N HIS A 102 -11.64 -11.33 11.11
CA HIS A 102 -12.05 -9.99 11.48
C HIS A 102 -11.79 -9.10 10.28
N ASP A 103 -12.83 -8.46 9.75
CA ASP A 103 -12.90 -7.59 8.55
C ASP A 103 -11.95 -6.37 8.56
N THR A 104 -10.83 -6.43 9.30
CA THR A 104 -9.85 -5.37 9.43
C THR A 104 -8.95 -5.34 8.21
N PRO A 105 -9.02 -4.28 7.39
CA PRO A 105 -8.09 -4.11 6.27
C PRO A 105 -6.65 -4.04 6.77
N LEU A 106 -5.73 -4.68 6.06
CA LEU A 106 -4.28 -4.56 6.29
C LEU A 106 -3.68 -3.48 5.42
N ALA A 107 -4.12 -3.40 4.17
CA ALA A 107 -3.74 -2.38 3.21
C ALA A 107 -4.86 -2.16 2.19
N CYS A 108 -5.01 -0.92 1.73
CA CYS A 108 -5.97 -0.57 0.68
C CYS A 108 -5.25 -0.29 -0.64
N GLY A 109 -5.84 -0.77 -1.72
CA GLY A 109 -5.24 -0.76 -3.05
C GLY A 109 -6.10 -0.07 -4.09
N GLU A 110 -5.43 0.49 -5.10
CA GLU A 110 -6.04 0.82 -6.39
C GLU A 110 -5.32 0.12 -7.54
N ASN A 111 -5.97 0.04 -8.69
CA ASN A 111 -5.38 -0.33 -9.96
C ASN A 111 -5.52 0.78 -10.99
N LYS A 112 -4.48 1.02 -11.79
CA LYS A 112 -4.51 1.93 -12.94
C LYS A 112 -3.89 1.27 -14.17
N LEU A 113 -4.22 1.76 -15.36
CA LEU A 113 -3.49 1.39 -16.57
C LEU A 113 -2.19 2.18 -16.63
N SER A 114 -1.07 1.54 -16.97
CA SER A 114 0.23 2.21 -17.11
C SER A 114 0.23 3.29 -18.19
N THR A 115 -0.67 3.18 -19.17
CA THR A 115 -0.90 4.20 -20.21
C THR A 115 -1.61 5.45 -19.69
N ALA A 116 -2.31 5.34 -18.56
CA ALA A 116 -3.03 6.44 -17.93
C ALA A 116 -2.25 7.05 -16.76
N TRP A 117 -1.49 6.23 -16.01
CA TRP A 117 -0.76 6.67 -14.84
C TRP A 117 0.44 5.77 -14.52
N ASN A 118 1.51 6.39 -14.02
CA ASN A 118 2.66 5.73 -13.40
C ASN A 118 3.27 6.66 -12.33
N SER A 119 4.15 6.11 -11.50
CA SER A 119 4.80 6.82 -10.41
C SER A 119 5.83 7.85 -10.89
N ASP A 120 6.41 7.66 -12.08
CA ASP A 120 7.30 8.65 -12.69
C ASP A 120 6.51 9.67 -13.52
N LYS A 121 6.09 10.75 -12.84
CA LYS A 121 5.36 11.88 -13.42
C LYS A 121 5.96 12.36 -14.76
N SER A 122 7.28 12.32 -14.93
CA SER A 122 7.94 12.84 -16.14
C SER A 122 7.60 12.06 -17.41
N THR A 123 7.24 10.78 -17.27
CA THR A 123 6.91 9.89 -18.39
C THR A 123 5.47 10.04 -18.88
N LEU A 124 4.63 10.75 -18.12
CA LEU A 124 3.23 10.98 -18.48
C LEU A 124 3.07 12.12 -19.49
N ARG A 125 2.00 12.03 -20.28
CA ARG A 125 1.52 13.15 -21.12
C ARG A 125 1.14 14.34 -20.23
N LYS A 126 1.18 15.56 -20.75
CA LYS A 126 0.87 16.80 -20.01
C LYS A 126 -0.45 16.74 -19.20
N THR A 127 -1.50 16.15 -19.76
CA THR A 127 -2.79 15.97 -19.07
C THR A 127 -2.72 14.95 -17.93
N GLY A 128 -1.87 13.93 -18.04
CA GLY A 128 -1.61 13.00 -16.94
C GLY A 128 -0.72 13.60 -15.85
N GLN A 129 0.17 14.52 -16.20
CA GLN A 129 1.03 15.22 -15.23
C GLN A 129 0.24 16.12 -14.27
N THR A 130 -0.85 16.75 -14.73
CA THR A 130 -1.71 17.57 -13.84
C THR A 130 -2.44 16.74 -12.80
N ASP A 131 -2.78 15.51 -13.18
CA ASP A 131 -3.65 14.61 -12.42
C ASP A 131 -2.83 13.50 -11.72
N TRP A 132 -1.51 13.57 -11.82
CA TRP A 132 -0.58 12.54 -11.34
C TRP A 132 -0.71 12.22 -9.85
N ILE A 133 -1.03 13.23 -9.03
CA ILE A 133 -1.18 13.08 -7.58
C ILE A 133 -2.47 12.35 -7.17
N TRP A 134 -3.43 12.20 -8.08
CA TRP A 134 -4.78 11.73 -7.73
C TRP A 134 -4.85 10.28 -7.25
N PRO A 135 -4.13 9.31 -7.84
CA PRO A 135 -4.10 7.95 -7.29
C PRO A 135 -3.55 7.89 -5.87
N PHE A 136 -2.56 8.72 -5.53
CA PHE A 136 -2.06 8.85 -4.17
C PHE A 136 -3.13 9.40 -3.21
N ARG A 137 -3.86 10.46 -3.61
CA ARG A 137 -5.00 11.00 -2.82
C ARG A 137 -6.06 9.94 -2.57
N GLN A 138 -6.37 9.15 -3.58
CA GLN A 138 -7.36 8.08 -3.52
C GLN A 138 -6.97 7.02 -2.51
N VAL A 139 -5.75 6.48 -2.61
CA VAL A 139 -5.24 5.48 -1.66
C VAL A 139 -5.13 6.05 -0.25
N LEU A 140 -4.63 7.29 -0.07
CA LEU A 140 -4.58 7.96 1.23
C LEU A 140 -5.96 8.06 1.87
N THR A 141 -6.97 8.42 1.09
CA THR A 141 -8.35 8.53 1.59
C THR A 141 -8.85 7.17 2.09
N TYR A 142 -8.51 6.07 1.42
CA TYR A 142 -8.84 4.72 1.90
C TYR A 142 -8.08 4.34 3.15
N CYS A 143 -6.77 4.64 3.21
CA CYS A 143 -5.94 4.42 4.39
C CYS A 143 -6.52 5.12 5.62
N VAL A 144 -6.93 6.39 5.48
CA VAL A 144 -7.54 7.16 6.57
C VAL A 144 -8.91 6.60 6.95
N ALA A 145 -9.76 6.28 5.97
CA ALA A 145 -11.09 5.72 6.23
C ALA A 145 -11.04 4.36 6.95
N THR A 146 -10.03 3.55 6.67
CA THR A 146 -9.83 2.22 7.26
C THR A 146 -8.88 2.21 8.46
N ASN A 147 -8.32 3.37 8.82
CA ASN A 147 -7.25 3.53 9.81
C ASN A 147 -6.10 2.53 9.59
N THR A 148 -5.75 2.32 8.31
CA THR A 148 -4.60 1.53 7.89
C THR A 148 -3.47 2.44 7.46
N ARG A 149 -2.25 2.06 7.80
CA ARG A 149 -1.07 2.83 7.45
C ARG A 149 -0.58 2.57 6.03
N TYR A 150 -0.88 1.40 5.49
CA TYR A 150 -0.29 0.91 4.27
C TYR A 150 -1.29 0.91 3.13
N GLY A 151 -0.80 1.20 1.94
CA GLY A 151 -1.60 1.14 0.72
C GLY A 151 -0.75 0.74 -0.48
N TYR A 152 -1.39 0.53 -1.61
CA TYR A 152 -0.70 0.23 -2.86
C TYR A 152 -1.45 0.70 -4.10
N ILE A 153 -0.74 0.92 -5.20
CA ILE A 153 -1.29 1.17 -6.53
C ILE A 153 -0.67 0.14 -7.46
N LEU A 154 -1.51 -0.63 -8.14
CA LEU A 154 -1.09 -1.66 -9.09
C LEU A 154 -1.31 -1.17 -10.52
N THR A 155 -0.27 -1.18 -11.34
CA THR A 155 -0.38 -0.99 -12.79
C THR A 155 0.07 -2.25 -13.52
N THR A 156 0.01 -2.23 -14.86
CA THR A 156 0.56 -3.35 -15.65
C THR A 156 2.09 -3.39 -15.60
N ASP A 157 2.74 -2.29 -15.18
CA ASP A 157 4.19 -2.11 -15.32
C ASP A 157 4.87 -1.98 -13.95
N GLU A 158 4.16 -1.55 -12.92
CA GLU A 158 4.71 -1.37 -11.56
C GLU A 158 3.69 -1.67 -10.46
N LEU A 159 4.22 -2.07 -9.31
CA LEU A 159 3.58 -1.96 -8.01
C LEU A 159 4.16 -0.73 -7.31
N VAL A 160 3.30 0.18 -6.89
CA VAL A 160 3.67 1.28 -6.00
C VAL A 160 3.16 0.94 -4.61
N VAL A 161 4.04 0.78 -3.64
CA VAL A 161 3.68 0.60 -2.23
C VAL A 161 3.71 1.94 -1.50
N LEU A 162 2.82 2.13 -0.54
CA LEU A 162 2.64 3.38 0.18
C LEU A 162 2.64 3.15 1.70
N ARG A 163 3.16 4.13 2.44
CA ARG A 163 3.06 4.25 3.90
C ARG A 163 2.62 5.66 4.26
N VAL A 164 1.62 5.76 5.11
CA VAL A 164 1.02 7.01 5.57
C VAL A 164 1.53 7.37 6.97
N TYR A 165 1.77 8.65 7.20
CA TYR A 165 2.06 9.23 8.50
C TYR A 165 1.09 10.34 8.82
N ASN A 166 0.79 10.54 10.11
CA ASN A 166 0.16 11.77 10.55
C ASN A 166 1.23 12.82 10.89
N ASN A 167 0.94 14.07 10.51
CA ASN A 167 1.78 15.21 10.83
C ASN A 167 1.27 15.81 12.15
N LYS A 168 1.91 15.44 13.27
CA LYS A 168 1.56 15.96 14.62
C LYS A 168 1.66 17.48 14.73
N ASP A 169 2.44 18.11 13.85
CA ASP A 169 2.71 19.54 13.92
C ASP A 169 1.59 20.43 13.35
N GLY A 170 0.46 19.87 12.87
CA GLY A 170 -0.86 20.51 12.84
C GLY A 170 -1.05 21.89 12.18
N HIS A 171 -0.03 22.51 11.59
CA HIS A 171 -0.02 23.95 11.32
C HIS A 171 -0.45 24.35 9.91
N THR A 172 -0.75 23.41 9.00
CA THR A 172 -0.88 23.75 7.56
C THR A 172 -2.12 23.21 6.86
N GLY A 173 -3.07 22.59 7.57
CA GLY A 173 -4.21 21.93 6.92
C GLY A 173 -3.80 20.72 6.06
N ARG A 174 -2.56 20.23 6.22
CA ARG A 174 -2.00 19.04 5.56
C ARG A 174 -1.65 17.97 6.60
N PRO A 175 -2.65 17.22 7.09
CA PRO A 175 -2.48 16.33 8.24
C PRO A 175 -1.68 15.05 7.94
N TYR A 176 -1.35 14.77 6.68
CA TYR A 176 -0.70 13.53 6.29
C TYR A 176 0.48 13.74 5.36
N THR A 177 1.51 12.92 5.55
CA THR A 177 2.61 12.72 4.61
C THR A 177 2.57 11.28 4.12
N VAL A 178 2.86 11.07 2.84
CA VAL A 178 2.83 9.74 2.22
C VAL A 178 4.20 9.42 1.64
N GLN A 179 4.78 8.32 2.12
CA GLN A 179 5.98 7.75 1.53
C GLN A 179 5.60 6.66 0.53
N TYR A 180 6.32 6.57 -0.58
CA TYR A 180 6.08 5.53 -1.58
C TYR A 180 7.35 4.91 -2.16
N LYS A 181 7.22 3.67 -2.64
CA LYS A 181 8.26 2.98 -3.43
C LYS A 181 7.62 2.33 -4.65
N SER A 182 8.17 2.63 -5.82
CA SER A 182 7.84 1.91 -7.05
C SER A 182 8.70 0.65 -7.20
N VAL A 183 8.06 -0.42 -7.63
CA VAL A 183 8.65 -1.74 -7.88
C VAL A 183 8.15 -2.23 -9.25
N PRO A 184 9.01 -2.35 -10.27
CA PRO A 184 8.60 -2.87 -11.58
C PRO A 184 7.98 -4.28 -11.46
N ILE A 185 6.88 -4.53 -12.18
CA ILE A 185 6.16 -5.82 -12.11
C ILE A 185 7.03 -6.98 -12.59
N ASP A 186 7.90 -6.73 -13.57
CA ASP A 186 8.84 -7.69 -14.15
C ASP A 186 10.12 -7.88 -13.32
N SER A 187 10.27 -7.17 -12.20
CA SER A 187 11.40 -7.36 -11.28
C SER A 187 11.46 -8.79 -10.76
N SER A 188 12.60 -9.44 -10.96
CA SER A 188 12.87 -10.81 -10.55
C SER A 188 14.31 -10.99 -10.07
N GLY A 189 14.57 -12.09 -9.35
CA GLY A 189 15.89 -12.44 -8.82
C GLY A 189 15.97 -12.39 -7.28
N ASP A 190 16.94 -13.12 -6.73
CA ASP A 190 17.08 -13.41 -5.29
C ASP A 190 17.57 -12.22 -4.44
N SER A 191 17.96 -11.11 -5.08
CA SER A 191 18.44 -9.89 -4.41
C SER A 191 17.72 -8.64 -4.89
N THR A 192 16.53 -8.83 -5.47
CA THR A 192 15.71 -7.77 -6.06
C THR A 192 14.40 -7.64 -5.30
N LEU A 193 13.96 -6.41 -5.05
CA LEU A 193 12.62 -6.18 -4.55
C LEU A 193 11.62 -6.52 -5.66
N THR A 194 10.91 -7.63 -5.53
CA THR A 194 9.84 -8.02 -6.47
C THR A 194 8.49 -7.48 -6.01
N SER A 195 7.54 -7.32 -6.93
CA SER A 195 6.17 -6.90 -6.60
C SER A 195 5.51 -7.81 -5.56
N SER A 196 5.71 -9.13 -5.69
CA SER A 196 5.24 -10.12 -4.72
C SER A 196 5.87 -9.95 -3.35
N LEU A 197 7.19 -9.67 -3.27
CA LEU A 197 7.87 -9.40 -2.01
C LEU A 197 7.37 -8.09 -1.39
N GLY A 198 7.16 -7.04 -2.19
CA GLY A 198 6.62 -5.76 -1.74
C GLY A 198 5.23 -5.89 -1.11
N LEU A 199 4.30 -6.57 -1.76
CA LEU A 199 2.96 -6.82 -1.20
C LEU A 199 3.03 -7.65 0.09
N LYS A 200 3.88 -8.68 0.14
CA LYS A 200 4.06 -9.49 1.35
C LYS A 200 4.62 -8.66 2.50
N ALA A 201 5.61 -7.79 2.24
CA ALA A 201 6.17 -6.88 3.23
C ALA A 201 5.09 -5.94 3.80
N LEU A 202 4.23 -5.36 2.95
CA LEU A 202 3.10 -4.56 3.43
C LEU A 202 2.20 -5.34 4.38
N GLY A 203 1.76 -6.54 3.99
CA GLY A 203 0.91 -7.38 4.83
C GLY A 203 1.56 -7.73 6.17
N MET A 204 2.84 -8.09 6.15
CA MET A 204 3.60 -8.41 7.36
C MET A 204 3.75 -7.21 8.31
N MET A 205 4.06 -6.03 7.79
CA MET A 205 4.12 -4.82 8.60
C MET A 205 2.75 -4.45 9.18
N ALA A 206 1.67 -4.61 8.40
CA ALA A 206 0.31 -4.34 8.84
C ALA A 206 -0.18 -5.32 9.94
N LEU A 207 0.39 -6.53 10.00
CA LEU A 207 0.08 -7.46 11.08
C LEU A 207 0.63 -7.00 12.43
N ASN A 208 1.73 -6.24 12.45
CA ASN A 208 2.27 -5.67 13.67
C ASN A 208 1.35 -4.55 14.19
N GLY A 209 0.73 -4.77 15.35
CA GLY A 209 -0.23 -3.84 15.95
C GLY A 209 0.33 -2.43 16.23
N GLY A 210 1.63 -2.30 16.45
CA GLY A 210 2.30 -1.00 16.63
C GLY A 210 2.58 -0.25 15.32
N GLN A 211 2.50 -0.92 14.18
CA GLN A 211 2.82 -0.38 12.86
C GLN A 211 1.58 -0.32 11.93
N ARG A 212 0.49 -1.00 12.28
CA ARG A 212 -0.74 -1.08 11.49
C ARG A 212 -1.45 0.26 11.29
N HIS A 213 -1.58 1.02 12.37
CA HIS A 213 -2.37 2.25 12.38
C HIS A 213 -1.56 3.44 11.89
N ILE A 214 -2.25 4.46 11.37
CA ILE A 214 -1.60 5.72 11.02
C ILE A 214 -1.06 6.34 12.31
N ALA A 215 0.25 6.55 12.32
CA ALA A 215 0.98 7.13 13.45
C ALA A 215 2.00 8.15 12.92
N SER A 216 2.57 8.94 13.82
CA SER A 216 3.57 9.93 13.43
C SER A 216 4.88 9.24 13.10
N ASN A 217 5.72 9.88 12.29
CA ASN A 217 7.00 9.29 11.92
C ASN A 217 7.86 8.98 13.15
N SER A 218 7.90 9.89 14.13
CA SER A 218 8.63 9.72 15.39
C SER A 218 8.15 8.57 16.28
N ASP A 219 6.90 8.14 16.14
CA ASP A 219 6.34 7.06 16.96
C ASP A 219 6.60 5.67 16.35
N THR A 220 7.28 5.61 15.20
CA THR A 220 7.39 4.39 14.43
C THR A 220 8.83 4.13 14.04
N LEU A 221 9.29 2.91 14.32
CA LEU A 221 10.65 2.51 13.97
C LEU A 221 10.81 2.39 12.44
N PRO A 222 11.97 2.76 11.88
CA PRO A 222 12.29 2.42 10.51
C PRO A 222 12.41 0.90 10.35
N LEU A 223 12.35 0.41 9.12
CA LEU A 223 12.45 -1.02 8.84
C LEU A 223 13.81 -1.61 9.22
N ASN A 224 14.87 -0.81 9.17
CA ASN A 224 16.23 -1.23 9.50
C ASN A 224 16.66 -0.84 10.93
N ALA A 225 15.71 -0.53 11.83
CA ALA A 225 16.01 -0.16 13.21
C ALA A 225 16.60 -1.31 14.04
#